data_AF-A0A7W2R3P7-F1
#
_entry.id   AF-A0A7W2R3P7-F1
#
_cell.length_a   1.000
_cell.length_b   1.000
_cell.length_c   1.000
_cell.angle_alpha   90.00
_cell.angle_beta   90.00
_cell.angle_gamma   90.00
#
_symmetry.space_group_name_H-M   'P 1'
#
loop_
_entity.id
_entity.type
_entity.pdbx_description
1 polymer ?
#
loop_
_entity_poly.entity_id
_entity_poly.type
_entity_poly.pdbx_seq_one_letter_code
_entity_poly.pdbx_strand_id
1 'polypeptide(L)'
;MAIRALKKELNQMDKTEIIKLILEMYKKIPDAKDYLDIFTTGDIQELAEKYKKDIEKYVYPSGREMNLRETEARKIIRTVRKMNITELNIELELHYVSCCLEIIEDFGYWDEKYYMAMETMFYSAVNGINKMGIEEKYLERIKTLSDKASDFGIELQY
;
A
#
# COMPACT_ATOMS: atom_id res chain seq x y z
N MET A 1 -9.51 21.88 15.89
CA MET A 1 -10.78 22.40 16.46
C MET A 1 -11.97 21.52 16.11
N ALA A 2 -12.17 21.13 14.84
CA ALA A 2 -13.28 20.25 14.42
C ALA A 2 -13.34 18.89 15.14
N ILE A 3 -12.22 18.17 15.31
CA ILE A 3 -12.21 16.84 15.96
C ILE A 3 -12.65 16.87 17.43
N ARG A 4 -12.41 17.99 18.14
CA ARG A 4 -12.85 18.17 19.53
C ARG A 4 -14.37 18.37 19.60
N ALA A 5 -14.93 19.12 18.66
CA ALA A 5 -16.38 19.31 18.55
C ALA A 5 -17.07 17.98 18.20
N LEU A 6 -16.56 17.24 17.20
CA LEU A 6 -17.08 15.92 16.86
C LEU A 6 -17.08 14.97 18.06
N LYS A 7 -15.98 14.91 18.82
CA LYS A 7 -15.92 14.07 20.04
C LYS A 7 -16.97 14.46 21.07
N LYS A 8 -17.27 15.76 21.21
CA LYS A 8 -18.31 16.23 22.13
C LYS A 8 -19.70 15.77 21.69
N GLU A 9 -20.03 15.89 20.40
CA GLU A 9 -21.30 15.41 19.83
C GLU A 9 -21.45 13.89 19.99
N LEU A 10 -20.42 13.11 19.62
CA LEU A 10 -20.45 11.65 19.73
C LEU A 10 -20.66 11.16 21.18
N ASN A 11 -20.14 11.89 22.18
CA ASN A 11 -20.34 11.55 23.60
C ASN A 11 -21.77 11.80 24.10
N GLN A 12 -22.57 12.57 23.37
CA GLN A 12 -23.98 12.85 23.70
C GLN A 12 -24.94 11.92 22.98
N MET A 13 -24.49 11.26 21.92
CA MET A 13 -25.26 10.31 21.13
C MET A 13 -25.42 8.97 21.87
N ASP A 14 -26.56 8.32 21.68
CA ASP A 14 -26.74 6.94 22.10
C ASP A 14 -26.10 5.94 21.12
N LYS A 15 -26.07 4.67 21.52
CA LYS A 15 -25.48 3.59 20.70
C LYS A 15 -26.16 3.47 19.33
N THR A 16 -27.48 3.64 19.26
CA THR A 16 -28.27 3.49 18.02
C THR A 16 -27.95 4.62 17.05
N GLU A 17 -27.84 5.84 17.56
CA GLU A 17 -27.47 7.02 16.77
C GLU A 17 -26.05 6.90 16.22
N ILE A 18 -25.09 6.42 17.02
CA ILE A 18 -23.72 6.18 16.57
C ILE A 18 -23.69 5.12 15.48
N ILE A 19 -24.39 3.99 15.67
CA ILE A 19 -24.51 2.94 14.65
C ILE A 19 -25.06 3.52 13.35
N LYS A 20 -26.11 4.34 13.42
CA LYS A 20 -26.71 4.97 12.25
C LYS A 20 -25.72 5.89 11.53
N LEU A 21 -24.98 6.71 12.26
CA LEU A 21 -23.96 7.59 11.69
C LEU A 21 -22.86 6.80 10.96
N ILE A 22 -22.35 5.73 11.58
CA ILE A 22 -21.33 4.87 10.96
C ILE A 22 -21.88 4.19 9.69
N LEU A 23 -23.11 3.68 9.72
CA LEU A 23 -23.76 3.08 8.54
C LEU A 23 -24.01 4.11 7.43
N GLU A 24 -24.28 5.36 7.78
CA GLU A 24 -24.38 6.43 6.78
C GLU A 24 -23.03 6.77 6.16
N MET A 25 -21.96 6.84 6.96
CA MET A 25 -20.59 7.03 6.47
C MET A 25 -20.20 5.90 5.51
N TYR A 26 -20.46 4.64 5.89
CA TYR A 26 -20.25 3.46 5.05
C TYR A 26 -20.95 3.58 3.69
N LYS A 27 -22.19 4.08 3.66
CA LYS A 27 -22.96 4.21 2.41
C LYS A 27 -22.53 5.39 1.53
N LYS A 28 -22.03 6.47 2.12
CA LYS A 28 -21.82 7.77 1.43
C LYS A 28 -20.35 8.08 1.13
N ILE A 29 -19.41 7.48 1.85
CA ILE A 29 -17.98 7.83 1.78
C ILE A 29 -17.19 6.57 1.36
N PRO A 30 -16.68 6.51 0.10
CA PRO A 30 -15.94 5.35 -0.40
C PRO A 30 -14.75 4.93 0.48
N ASP A 31 -13.92 5.88 0.92
CA ASP A 31 -12.77 5.55 1.77
C ASP A 31 -13.19 5.00 3.15
N ALA A 32 -14.34 5.45 3.67
CA ALA A 32 -14.88 4.91 4.93
C ALA A 32 -15.45 3.51 4.73
N LYS A 33 -16.07 3.24 3.57
CA LYS A 33 -16.51 1.91 3.17
C LYS A 33 -15.31 0.96 3.15
N ASP A 34 -14.28 1.27 2.37
CA ASP A 34 -13.09 0.43 2.19
C ASP A 34 -12.43 0.11 3.55
N TYR A 35 -12.30 1.10 4.44
CA TYR A 35 -11.79 0.89 5.80
C TYR A 35 -12.69 -0.01 6.66
N LEU A 36 -14.01 0.24 6.64
CA LEU A 36 -14.97 -0.50 7.48
C LEU A 36 -15.18 -1.94 7.00
N ASP A 37 -15.09 -2.20 5.69
CA ASP A 37 -15.09 -3.56 5.13
C ASP A 37 -13.92 -4.35 5.74
N ILE A 38 -12.69 -3.84 5.65
CA ILE A 38 -11.53 -4.51 6.27
C ILE A 38 -11.67 -4.62 7.79
N PHE A 39 -12.15 -3.58 8.47
CA PHE A 39 -12.34 -3.62 9.91
C PHE A 39 -13.29 -4.75 10.36
N THR A 40 -14.29 -5.08 9.52
CA THR A 40 -15.30 -6.10 9.84
C THR A 40 -14.92 -7.50 9.37
N THR A 41 -14.28 -7.63 8.20
CA THR A 41 -13.94 -8.93 7.60
C THR A 41 -12.52 -9.38 7.92
N GLY A 42 -11.61 -8.44 8.21
CA GLY A 42 -10.16 -8.67 8.26
C GLY A 42 -9.54 -8.92 6.89
N ASP A 43 -10.33 -8.90 5.81
CA ASP A 43 -9.90 -9.26 4.48
C ASP A 43 -9.43 -8.03 3.70
N ILE A 44 -8.14 -7.97 3.42
CA ILE A 44 -7.52 -6.89 2.64
C ILE A 44 -7.47 -7.18 1.14
N GLN A 45 -7.83 -8.38 0.67
CA GLN A 45 -7.52 -8.85 -0.68
C GLN A 45 -8.14 -7.98 -1.77
N GLU A 46 -9.44 -7.72 -1.70
CA GLU A 46 -10.14 -6.93 -2.73
C GLU A 46 -9.56 -5.51 -2.83
N LEU A 47 -9.30 -4.88 -1.69
CA LEU A 47 -8.73 -3.54 -1.65
C LEU A 47 -7.27 -3.51 -2.10
N ALA A 48 -6.49 -4.51 -1.72
CA ALA A 48 -5.11 -4.68 -2.18
C ALA A 48 -5.07 -4.81 -3.70
N GLU A 49 -5.86 -5.70 -4.29
CA GLU A 49 -5.90 -5.91 -5.75
C GLU A 49 -6.35 -4.66 -6.52
N LYS A 50 -7.30 -3.90 -5.97
CA LYS A 50 -7.69 -2.58 -6.54
C LYS A 50 -6.49 -1.64 -6.60
N TYR A 51 -5.76 -1.47 -5.50
CA TYR A 51 -4.62 -0.56 -5.46
C TYR A 51 -3.39 -1.07 -6.20
N LYS A 52 -3.15 -2.39 -6.25
CA LYS A 52 -2.09 -3.01 -7.08
C LYS A 52 -2.28 -2.66 -8.54
N LYS A 53 -3.49 -2.85 -9.09
CA LYS A 53 -3.81 -2.44 -10.47
C LYS A 53 -3.58 -0.96 -10.74
N ASP A 54 -3.85 -0.09 -9.76
CA ASP A 54 -3.58 1.32 -9.91
C ASP A 54 -2.08 1.62 -9.87
N ILE A 55 -1.32 0.96 -8.98
CA ILE A 55 0.15 1.03 -8.94
C ILE A 55 0.74 0.60 -10.29
N GLU A 56 0.36 -0.56 -10.82
CA GLU A 56 0.82 -1.09 -12.10
C GLU A 56 0.62 -0.06 -13.22
N LYS A 57 -0.58 0.51 -13.36
CA LYS A 57 -0.88 1.53 -14.40
C LYS A 57 0.06 2.74 -14.37
N TYR A 58 0.60 3.08 -13.20
CA TYR A 58 1.51 4.20 -13.03
C TYR A 58 2.98 3.79 -13.14
N VAL A 59 3.35 2.59 -12.68
CA VAL A 59 4.72 2.09 -12.78
C VAL A 59 5.05 1.72 -14.21
N TYR A 60 4.17 1.00 -14.92
CA TYR A 60 4.46 0.59 -16.29
C TYR A 60 4.37 1.75 -17.27
N PRO A 61 5.36 1.88 -18.18
CA PRO A 61 5.38 2.94 -19.17
C PRO A 61 4.15 2.85 -20.06
N SER A 62 3.53 3.99 -20.31
CA SER A 62 2.34 4.08 -21.16
C SER A 62 2.35 5.33 -22.02
N GLY A 63 1.57 5.31 -23.10
CA GLY A 63 1.54 6.39 -24.08
C GLY A 63 2.74 6.36 -25.04
N ARG A 64 2.81 7.37 -25.92
CA ARG A 64 3.81 7.41 -27.00
C ARG A 64 5.24 7.61 -26.52
N GLU A 65 5.42 8.29 -25.40
CA GLU A 65 6.74 8.63 -24.84
C GLU A 65 7.24 7.58 -23.85
N MET A 66 6.45 6.55 -23.55
CA MET A 66 6.81 5.49 -22.58
C MET A 66 7.27 6.05 -21.22
N ASN A 67 6.60 7.11 -20.75
CA ASN A 67 6.94 7.76 -19.49
C ASN A 67 6.56 6.89 -18.29
N LEU A 68 7.51 6.66 -17.39
CA LEU A 68 7.25 6.11 -16.07
C LEU A 68 6.56 7.16 -15.20
N ARG A 69 5.58 6.73 -14.40
CA ARG A 69 4.85 7.58 -13.46
C ARG A 69 4.90 6.98 -12.06
N GLU A 70 6.01 6.36 -11.71
CA GLU A 70 6.25 5.68 -10.44
C GLU A 70 6.07 6.62 -9.23
N THR A 71 6.29 7.94 -9.43
CA THR A 71 5.99 8.95 -8.41
C THR A 71 4.50 9.01 -8.07
N GLU A 72 3.60 8.81 -9.04
CA GLU A 72 2.16 8.73 -8.80
C GLU A 72 1.79 7.42 -8.09
N ALA A 73 2.41 6.30 -8.46
CA ALA A 73 2.26 5.04 -7.72
C ALA A 73 2.62 5.19 -6.24
N ARG A 74 3.74 5.86 -5.94
CA ARG A 74 4.13 6.16 -4.54
C ARG A 74 3.14 7.10 -3.84
N LYS A 75 2.41 7.98 -4.54
CA LYS A 75 1.36 8.81 -3.91
C LYS A 75 0.16 7.98 -3.49
N ILE A 76 -0.20 6.95 -4.25
CA ILE A 76 -1.25 5.99 -3.87
C ILE A 76 -0.85 5.29 -2.57
N ILE A 77 0.35 4.70 -2.52
CA ILE A 77 0.85 4.00 -1.33
C ILE A 77 0.84 4.93 -0.10
N ARG A 78 1.31 6.18 -0.24
CA ARG A 78 1.25 7.17 0.85
C ARG A 78 -0.17 7.50 1.32
N THR A 79 -1.15 7.42 0.43
CA THR A 79 -2.55 7.65 0.77
C THR A 79 -3.12 6.45 1.52
N VAL A 80 -2.86 5.24 1.04
CA VAL A 80 -3.29 3.99 1.70
C VAL A 80 -2.68 3.86 3.10
N ARG A 81 -1.42 4.26 3.29
CA ARG A 81 -0.77 4.28 4.62
C ARG A 81 -1.57 5.05 5.68
N LYS A 82 -2.38 6.04 5.29
CA LYS A 82 -3.22 6.81 6.23
C LYS A 82 -4.38 6.00 6.81
N MET A 83 -4.76 4.90 6.17
CA MET A 83 -5.75 3.96 6.70
C MET A 83 -5.22 3.18 7.92
N ASN A 84 -3.90 3.19 8.15
CA ASN A 84 -3.26 2.53 9.28
C ASN A 84 -3.52 1.01 9.35
N ILE A 85 -3.63 0.38 8.18
CA ILE A 85 -3.77 -1.07 8.01
C ILE A 85 -2.40 -1.60 7.55
N THR A 86 -1.59 -2.08 8.51
CA THR A 86 -0.18 -2.44 8.28
C THR A 86 -0.02 -3.51 7.20
N GLU A 87 -0.85 -4.55 7.21
CA GLU A 87 -0.78 -5.64 6.24
C GLU A 87 -1.06 -5.18 4.80
N LEU A 88 -2.02 -4.27 4.63
CA LEU A 88 -2.29 -3.66 3.33
C LEU A 88 -1.10 -2.83 2.83
N ASN A 89 -0.41 -2.11 3.72
CA ASN A 89 0.80 -1.39 3.34
C ASN A 89 1.90 -2.34 2.86
N ILE A 90 2.12 -3.45 3.58
CA ILE A 90 3.09 -4.49 3.21
C ILE A 90 2.78 -5.03 1.80
N GLU A 91 1.51 -5.40 1.54
CA GLU A 91 1.09 -5.94 0.24
C GLU A 91 1.40 -4.99 -0.93
N LEU A 92 1.10 -3.71 -0.76
CA LEU A 92 1.28 -2.70 -1.80
C LEU A 92 2.75 -2.32 -1.99
N GLU A 93 3.52 -2.26 -0.91
CA GLU A 93 4.95 -1.94 -0.95
C GLU A 93 5.75 -3.05 -1.63
N LEU A 94 5.51 -4.32 -1.27
CA LEU A 94 6.15 -5.45 -1.95
C LEU A 94 5.72 -5.58 -3.41
N HIS A 95 4.47 -5.23 -3.73
CA HIS A 95 4.00 -5.24 -5.11
C HIS A 95 4.66 -4.13 -5.94
N TYR A 96 4.78 -2.92 -5.38
CA TYR A 96 5.52 -1.84 -6.01
C TYR A 96 6.98 -2.23 -6.29
N VAL A 97 7.66 -2.89 -5.34
CA VAL A 97 9.03 -3.40 -5.56
C VAL A 97 9.08 -4.41 -6.70
N SER A 98 8.12 -5.35 -6.76
CA SER A 98 8.01 -6.30 -7.87
C SER A 98 7.90 -5.58 -9.22
N CYS A 99 6.97 -4.63 -9.35
CA CYS A 99 6.81 -3.85 -10.58
C CYS A 99 8.09 -3.09 -10.93
N CYS A 100 8.79 -2.52 -9.94
CA CYS A 100 10.05 -1.83 -10.20
C CYS A 100 11.14 -2.76 -10.74
N LEU A 101 11.28 -3.96 -10.19
CA LEU A 101 12.23 -4.95 -10.68
C LEU A 101 11.87 -5.44 -12.09
N GLU A 102 10.59 -5.58 -12.41
CA GLU A 102 10.13 -5.89 -13.78
C GLU A 102 10.47 -4.76 -14.76
N ILE A 103 10.36 -3.49 -14.36
CA ILE A 103 10.79 -2.37 -15.21
C ILE A 103 12.31 -2.41 -15.49
N ILE A 104 13.10 -2.78 -14.48
CA ILE A 104 14.55 -2.93 -14.65
C ILE A 104 14.85 -4.07 -15.62
N GLU A 105 14.17 -5.21 -15.47
CA GLU A 105 14.32 -6.39 -16.33
C GLU A 105 13.93 -6.11 -17.79
N ASP A 106 12.74 -5.54 -17.99
CA ASP A 106 12.15 -5.37 -19.33
C ASP A 106 12.78 -4.22 -20.12
N PHE A 107 13.14 -3.12 -19.44
CA PHE A 107 13.56 -1.88 -20.10
C PHE A 107 15.01 -1.50 -19.83
N GLY A 108 15.71 -2.22 -18.95
CA GLY A 108 17.05 -1.84 -18.51
C GLY A 108 17.02 -0.44 -17.90
N TYR A 109 16.16 -0.20 -16.91
CA TYR A 109 16.02 1.10 -16.28
C TYR A 109 17.07 1.31 -15.18
N TRP A 110 17.87 2.38 -15.30
CA TRP A 110 18.97 2.69 -14.36
C TRP A 110 18.90 4.16 -13.92
N ASP A 111 18.18 4.41 -12.84
CA ASP A 111 18.13 5.71 -12.16
C ASP A 111 18.31 5.51 -10.65
N GLU A 112 19.28 6.20 -10.06
CA GLU A 112 19.63 6.04 -8.65
C GLU A 112 18.46 6.40 -7.72
N LYS A 113 17.68 7.44 -8.06
CA LYS A 113 16.52 7.84 -7.25
C LYS A 113 15.41 6.80 -7.32
N TYR A 114 15.27 6.13 -8.46
CA TYR A 114 14.37 5.02 -8.65
C TYR A 114 14.74 3.84 -7.74
N TYR A 115 16.02 3.45 -7.71
CA TYR A 115 16.52 2.37 -6.85
C TYR A 115 16.34 2.70 -5.37
N MET A 116 16.78 3.89 -4.93
CA MET A 116 16.57 4.34 -3.54
C MET A 116 15.10 4.32 -3.13
N ALA A 117 14.19 4.72 -4.02
CA ALA A 117 12.77 4.71 -3.75
C ALA A 117 12.20 3.29 -3.65
N MET A 118 12.67 2.36 -4.49
CA MET A 118 12.33 0.94 -4.43
C MET A 118 12.82 0.30 -3.13
N GLU A 119 14.10 0.46 -2.80
CA GLU A 119 14.72 -0.02 -1.56
C GLU A 119 13.97 0.49 -0.32
N THR A 120 13.62 1.78 -0.29
CA THR A 120 12.84 2.37 0.81
C THR A 120 11.48 1.68 1.00
N MET A 121 10.82 1.29 -0.09
CA MET A 121 9.54 0.55 -0.02
C MET A 121 9.75 -0.86 0.47
N PHE A 122 10.80 -1.55 0.01
CA PHE A 122 11.15 -2.89 0.48
C PHE A 122 11.43 -2.90 1.99
N TYR A 123 12.31 -2.02 2.48
CA TYR A 123 12.64 -1.92 3.89
C TYR A 123 11.43 -1.51 4.75
N SER A 124 10.55 -0.66 4.23
CA SER A 124 9.28 -0.33 4.89
C SER A 124 8.41 -1.57 5.07
N ALA A 125 8.29 -2.40 4.03
CA ALA A 125 7.49 -3.62 4.07
C ALA A 125 8.07 -4.64 5.05
N VAL A 126 9.37 -4.91 4.99
CA VAL A 126 10.07 -5.82 5.93
C VAL A 126 9.88 -5.35 7.38
N ASN A 127 10.03 -4.05 7.66
CA ASN A 127 9.76 -3.50 8.98
C ASN A 127 8.30 -3.69 9.41
N GLY A 128 7.34 -3.58 8.48
CA GLY A 128 5.93 -3.88 8.74
C GLY A 128 5.71 -5.34 9.11
N ILE A 129 6.31 -6.25 8.36
CA ILE A 129 6.23 -7.71 8.55
C ILE A 129 6.75 -8.08 9.94
N ASN A 130 7.95 -7.61 10.30
CA ASN A 130 8.57 -7.87 11.60
C ASN A 130 7.74 -7.31 12.76
N LYS A 131 7.11 -6.14 12.58
CA LYS A 131 6.22 -5.56 13.61
C LYS A 131 4.94 -6.37 13.82
N MET A 132 4.46 -7.04 12.78
CA MET A 132 3.25 -7.87 12.84
C MET A 132 3.55 -9.31 13.28
N GLY A 133 4.81 -9.76 13.24
CA GLY A 133 5.19 -11.15 13.55
C GLY A 133 4.64 -12.15 12.52
N ILE A 134 4.63 -11.76 11.25
CA ILE A 134 4.09 -12.55 10.12
C ILE A 134 5.17 -12.91 9.08
N GLU A 135 6.41 -13.07 9.52
CA GLU A 135 7.60 -13.33 8.70
C GLU A 135 7.41 -14.58 7.82
N GLU A 136 6.89 -15.67 8.39
CA GLU A 136 6.66 -16.92 7.67
C GLU A 136 5.75 -16.74 6.46
N LYS A 137 4.75 -15.85 6.55
CA LYS A 137 3.80 -15.58 5.46
C LYS A 137 4.47 -14.90 4.26
N TYR A 138 5.50 -14.09 4.48
CA TYR A 138 6.09 -13.24 3.45
C TYR A 138 7.51 -13.67 3.04
N LEU A 139 8.12 -14.61 3.75
CA LEU A 139 9.51 -15.02 3.56
C LEU A 139 9.85 -15.40 2.11
N GLU A 140 9.01 -16.21 1.46
CA GLU A 140 9.23 -16.64 0.08
C GLU A 140 9.18 -15.47 -0.91
N ARG A 141 8.22 -14.55 -0.73
CA ARG A 141 8.07 -13.37 -1.59
C ARG A 141 9.25 -12.42 -1.41
N ILE A 142 9.68 -12.20 -0.17
CA ILE A 142 10.84 -11.36 0.14
C ILE A 142 12.10 -11.95 -0.49
N LYS A 143 12.35 -13.25 -0.30
CA LYS A 143 13.46 -13.99 -0.94
C LYS A 143 13.48 -13.79 -2.44
N THR A 144 12.36 -14.06 -3.10
CA THR A 144 12.22 -13.93 -4.55
C THR A 144 12.56 -12.51 -5.02
N LEU A 145 12.08 -11.48 -4.32
CA LEU A 145 12.38 -10.09 -4.67
C LEU A 145 13.86 -9.74 -4.45
N SER A 146 14.46 -10.20 -3.36
CA SER A 146 15.89 -9.98 -3.08
C SER A 146 16.80 -10.70 -4.06
N ASP A 147 16.50 -11.95 -4.39
CA ASP A 147 17.26 -12.73 -5.35
C ASP A 147 17.19 -12.06 -6.73
N LYS A 148 16.00 -11.66 -7.18
CA LYS A 148 15.80 -10.92 -8.43
C LYS A 148 16.53 -9.57 -8.44
N ALA A 149 16.52 -8.84 -7.33
CA ALA A 149 17.25 -7.57 -7.21
C ALA A 149 18.76 -7.76 -7.35
N SER A 150 19.30 -8.87 -6.83
CA SER A 150 20.73 -9.19 -6.88
C SER A 150 21.24 -9.43 -8.31
N ASP A 151 20.39 -9.94 -9.21
CA ASP A 151 20.71 -10.09 -10.64
C ASP A 151 21.02 -8.74 -11.32
N PHE A 152 20.50 -7.65 -10.75
CA PHE A 152 20.74 -6.27 -11.21
C PHE A 152 21.75 -5.51 -10.34
N GLY A 153 22.43 -6.18 -9.41
CA GLY A 153 23.40 -5.58 -8.50
C GLY A 153 22.78 -4.73 -7.39
N ILE A 154 21.50 -4.94 -7.08
CA ILE A 154 20.76 -4.23 -6.02
C ILE A 154 20.66 -5.13 -4.79
N GLU A 155 21.08 -4.63 -3.63
CA GLU A 155 21.04 -5.37 -2.37
C GLU A 155 19.78 -5.02 -1.55
N LEU A 156 18.80 -5.94 -1.55
CA LEU A 156 17.60 -5.84 -0.71
C LEU A 156 17.72 -6.79 0.49
N GLN A 157 18.16 -6.27 1.64
CA GLN A 157 18.37 -7.06 2.87
C GLN A 157 17.09 -7.16 3.71
N TYR A 158 16.85 -8.32 4.34
CA TYR A 158 15.64 -8.58 5.13
C TYR A 158 15.89 -9.52 6.32
#